data_AF-A0A452Z4N4-F1
#
_entry.id   AF-A0A452Z4N4-F1
#
_cell.length_a   1.000
_cell.length_b   1.000
_cell.length_c   1.000
_cell.angle_alpha   90.00
_cell.angle_beta   90.00
_cell.angle_gamma   90.00
#
_symmetry.space_group_name_H-M   'P 1'
#
loop_
_entity.id
_entity.type
_entity.pdbx_description
1 polymer ?
#
loop_
_entity_poly.entity_id
_entity_poly.type
_entity_poly.pdbx_seq_one_letter_code
_entity_poly.pdbx_strand_id
1 'polypeptide(L)'
;MAGIGVVGRDHYGVFPLRGKLLNVREASHKQLMENAEIQNIKKILGLQHEKKYDSTKGLRYGHLMIMTDQDHDGSHIKGLLINFIHKEWPSLLKVPSFLVEFITPIIKATKGKAVKSFYSMPDYEAWKESLGGSASSWTIKYYKGLGTSTAQEGRDYFEDITHHKKDFVWADDKEDGEAIELAFSKKKIAERKDWLTNYQPGTCLDQREKRIKYSDFINKELILFSMADLERSIPSMVDGFKPGQRKILFCSFKKNLVKESKVAQFIGYVSEHSAYHHGEQSLASTIIGMAQDFVGSNNINLLEPRGQFGTRNAGGKDAASARYIFTRLQPITRLIFPKDDDVLLNYLNEDGQSIEPSWYMPIIPMVLVNGSEGIGTGWSTYVPNYNPRDIIANLKRLLNNETIVPMVPWYRGFKGSLKETSSKATGVTYTITGVIEEVPDTRLKITELPVRRWTTDYKEFLES
;
A
#
# COMPACT_ATOMS: atom_id res chain seq x y z
N MET A 1 9.53 18.73 17.14
CA MET A 1 10.34 19.43 18.17
C MET A 1 10.49 20.93 17.89
N ALA A 2 10.78 21.37 16.66
CA ALA A 2 10.95 22.80 16.33
C ALA A 2 9.76 23.68 16.76
N GLY A 3 8.52 23.24 16.49
CA GLY A 3 7.31 23.97 16.86
C GLY A 3 7.05 24.09 18.38
N ILE A 4 7.51 23.12 19.18
CA ILE A 4 7.39 23.19 20.65
C ILE A 4 8.19 24.38 21.21
N GLY A 5 9.27 24.78 20.54
CA GLY A 5 10.04 25.97 20.92
C GLY A 5 9.24 27.27 20.84
N VAL A 6 8.14 27.29 20.07
CA VAL A 6 7.24 28.45 19.90
C VAL A 6 6.12 28.42 20.93
N VAL A 7 5.38 27.31 21.02
CA VAL A 7 4.19 27.20 21.87
C VAL A 7 4.50 26.87 23.34
N GLY A 8 5.75 26.57 23.68
CA GLY A 8 6.17 26.17 25.01
C GLY A 8 5.92 24.69 25.32
N ARG A 9 6.44 24.23 26.47
CA ARG A 9 6.35 22.82 26.93
C ARG A 9 5.31 22.58 28.01
N ASP A 10 4.75 23.64 28.57
CA ASP A 10 3.84 23.54 29.72
C ASP A 10 2.50 22.90 29.34
N HIS A 11 2.03 23.12 28.11
CA HIS A 11 0.72 22.66 27.63
C HIS A 11 0.80 21.66 26.45
N TYR A 12 2.01 21.38 25.94
CA TYR A 12 2.20 20.55 24.75
C TYR A 12 3.20 19.41 25.02
N GLY A 13 2.70 18.17 24.89
CA GLY A 13 3.51 16.96 24.85
C GLY A 13 3.58 16.39 23.43
N VAL A 14 4.66 15.68 23.10
CA VAL A 14 4.82 15.01 21.79
C VAL A 14 5.19 13.56 21.99
N PHE A 15 4.48 12.67 21.29
CA PHE A 15 4.73 11.24 21.27
C PHE A 15 4.74 10.74 19.81
N PRO A 16 5.85 10.19 19.30
CA PRO A 16 5.94 9.71 17.93
C PRO A 16 5.30 8.33 17.79
N LEU A 17 4.32 8.19 16.90
CA LEU A 17 3.73 6.90 16.58
C LEU A 17 4.68 6.02 15.75
N ARG A 18 4.78 4.74 16.10
CA ARG A 18 5.54 3.75 15.30
C ARG A 18 4.66 3.02 14.30
N GLY A 19 4.71 3.48 13.04
CA GLY A 19 4.00 2.82 11.94
C GLY A 19 2.49 2.89 12.05
N LYS A 20 1.79 1.90 11.46
CA LYS A 20 0.32 1.82 11.50
C LYS A 20 -0.14 1.28 12.85
N LEU A 21 -1.08 1.98 13.48
CA LEU A 21 -1.68 1.54 14.73
C LEU A 21 -2.47 0.23 14.53
N LEU A 22 -2.49 -0.64 15.55
CA LEU A 22 -3.26 -1.88 15.50
C LEU A 22 -4.76 -1.57 15.41
N ASN A 23 -5.48 -2.24 14.50
CA ASN A 23 -6.93 -2.17 14.47
C ASN A 23 -7.53 -2.93 15.66
N VAL A 24 -7.89 -2.19 16.71
CA VAL A 24 -8.34 -2.75 17.98
C VAL A 24 -9.70 -3.44 17.94
N ARG A 25 -10.55 -3.16 16.93
CA ARG A 25 -11.86 -3.82 16.80
C ARG A 25 -11.73 -5.32 16.53
N GLU A 26 -10.62 -5.69 15.93
CA GLU A 26 -10.37 -7.02 15.38
C GLU A 26 -9.21 -7.73 16.07
N ALA A 27 -8.61 -7.07 17.06
CA ALA A 27 -7.49 -7.59 17.83
C ALA A 27 -8.00 -8.44 18.99
N SER A 28 -7.32 -9.55 19.26
CA SER A 28 -7.55 -10.33 20.47
C SER A 28 -7.10 -9.53 21.71
N HIS A 29 -7.64 -9.91 22.88
CA HIS A 29 -7.23 -9.29 24.13
C HIS A 29 -5.70 -9.39 24.35
N LYS A 30 -5.10 -10.53 24.00
CA LYS A 30 -3.65 -10.74 24.04
C LYS A 30 -2.91 -9.73 23.15
N GLN A 31 -3.34 -9.56 21.91
CA GLN A 31 -2.72 -8.60 20.98
C GLN A 31 -2.79 -7.17 21.49
N LEU A 32 -3.88 -6.77 22.15
CA LEU A 32 -4.03 -5.44 22.74
C LEU A 32 -3.11 -5.21 23.95
N MET A 33 -2.93 -6.23 24.80
CA MET A 33 -2.04 -6.16 25.96
C MET A 33 -0.56 -6.12 25.55
N GLU A 34 -0.18 -6.91 24.55
CA GLU A 34 1.20 -7.00 24.06
C GLU A 34 1.60 -5.82 23.17
N ASN A 35 0.63 -5.05 22.66
CA ASN A 35 0.91 -3.89 21.82
C ASN A 35 1.43 -2.70 22.65
N ALA A 36 2.75 -2.55 22.70
CA ALA A 36 3.42 -1.49 23.45
C ALA A 36 2.94 -0.07 23.08
N GLU A 37 2.61 0.17 21.80
CA GLU A 37 2.19 1.49 21.33
C GLU A 37 0.85 1.92 21.95
N ILE A 38 -0.15 1.03 21.92
CA ILE A 38 -1.45 1.24 22.57
C ILE A 38 -1.28 1.44 24.08
N GLN A 39 -0.44 0.62 24.71
CA GLN A 39 -0.18 0.74 26.15
C GLN A 39 0.48 2.07 26.51
N ASN A 40 1.39 2.57 25.67
CA ASN A 40 2.03 3.87 25.86
C ASN A 40 1.00 5.01 25.73
N ILE A 41 0.14 4.99 24.71
CA ILE A 41 -0.92 6.00 24.52
C ILE A 41 -1.86 6.01 25.74
N LYS A 42 -2.30 4.83 26.20
CA LYS A 42 -3.13 4.68 27.42
C LYS A 42 -2.48 5.35 28.63
N LYS A 43 -1.21 5.05 28.90
CA LYS A 43 -0.45 5.61 30.03
C LYS A 43 -0.19 7.11 29.91
N ILE A 44 0.11 7.60 28.71
CA ILE A 44 0.41 9.02 28.46
C ILE A 44 -0.83 9.87 28.70
N LEU A 45 -1.99 9.45 28.19
CA LEU A 45 -3.24 10.17 28.35
C LEU A 45 -3.92 9.94 29.71
N GLY A 46 -3.55 8.88 30.43
CA GLY A 46 -4.20 8.50 31.69
C GLY A 46 -5.55 7.82 31.47
N LEU A 47 -5.66 7.06 30.38
CA LEU A 47 -6.90 6.37 30.01
C LEU A 47 -7.08 5.08 30.82
N GLN A 48 -8.29 4.85 31.31
CA GLN A 48 -8.68 3.72 32.16
C GLN A 48 -9.64 2.82 31.39
N HIS A 49 -9.49 1.50 31.54
CA HIS A 49 -10.37 0.54 30.87
C HIS A 49 -11.81 0.65 31.38
N GLU A 50 -12.79 0.45 30.50
CA GLU A 50 -14.24 0.49 30.78
C GLU A 50 -14.78 1.80 31.40
N LYS A 51 -13.96 2.85 31.47
CA LYS A 51 -14.40 4.15 31.97
C LYS A 51 -15.13 4.93 30.89
N LYS A 52 -16.35 5.38 31.21
CA LYS A 52 -17.03 6.41 30.43
C LYS A 52 -16.50 7.79 30.84
N TYR A 53 -16.10 8.58 29.85
CA TYR A 53 -15.60 9.94 30.04
C TYR A 53 -16.62 10.94 29.50
N ASP A 54 -17.23 11.74 30.38
CA ASP A 54 -18.11 12.84 29.99
C ASP A 54 -17.33 14.18 29.84
N SER A 55 -16.08 14.22 30.30
CA SER A 55 -15.16 15.33 30.12
C SER A 55 -13.70 14.83 30.17
N THR A 56 -12.76 15.73 29.90
CA THR A 56 -11.32 15.46 29.99
C THR A 56 -10.76 15.61 31.40
N LYS A 57 -11.59 15.95 32.40
CA LYS A 57 -11.14 16.05 33.79
C LYS A 57 -10.63 14.70 34.30
N GLY A 58 -9.41 14.70 34.85
CA GLY A 58 -8.74 13.50 35.35
C GLY A 58 -7.92 12.75 34.29
N LEU A 59 -7.96 13.17 33.02
CA LEU A 59 -6.93 12.79 32.04
C LEU A 59 -5.68 13.62 32.25
N ARG A 60 -4.53 13.08 31.83
CA ARG A 60 -3.24 13.78 31.88
C ARG A 60 -3.12 14.87 30.81
N TYR A 61 -3.85 14.71 29.71
CA TYR A 61 -3.95 15.69 28.63
C TYR A 61 -5.42 15.90 28.27
N GLY A 62 -5.82 17.16 28.10
CA GLY A 62 -7.19 17.54 27.73
C GLY A 62 -7.50 17.40 26.24
N HIS A 63 -6.47 17.33 25.40
CA HIS A 63 -6.57 17.28 23.95
C HIS A 63 -5.55 16.29 23.39
N LEU A 64 -5.90 15.65 22.28
CA LEU A 64 -5.07 14.76 21.49
C LEU A 64 -4.98 15.31 20.07
N MET A 65 -3.83 15.90 19.74
CA MET A 65 -3.55 16.43 18.41
C MET A 65 -2.83 15.38 17.56
N ILE A 66 -3.40 15.03 16.41
CA ILE A 66 -2.84 14.11 15.44
C ILE A 66 -2.04 14.90 14.42
N MET A 67 -0.76 14.56 14.26
CA MET A 67 0.11 15.10 13.23
C MET A 67 0.60 13.94 12.36
N THR A 68 0.18 13.90 11.10
CA THR A 68 0.66 12.92 10.11
C THR A 68 1.14 13.63 8.85
N ASP A 69 1.86 12.88 8.03
CA ASP A 69 2.07 13.24 6.63
C ASP A 69 0.71 13.49 5.97
N GLN A 70 0.65 14.49 5.09
CA GLN A 70 -0.57 14.86 4.36
C GLN A 70 -0.67 14.02 3.09
N ASP A 71 -0.64 12.71 3.30
CA ASP A 71 -0.77 11.66 2.30
C ASP A 71 -1.84 10.65 2.73
N HIS A 72 -2.11 9.69 1.84
CA HIS A 72 -3.13 8.67 2.08
C HIS A 72 -2.83 7.80 3.31
N ASP A 73 -1.57 7.39 3.53
CA ASP A 73 -1.22 6.54 4.68
C ASP A 73 -1.34 7.32 6.01
N GLY A 74 -1.10 8.63 6.01
CA GLY A 74 -1.39 9.54 7.12
C GLY A 74 -2.87 9.58 7.47
N SER A 75 -3.77 9.72 6.49
CA SER A 75 -5.21 9.62 6.70
C SER A 75 -5.62 8.27 7.30
N HIS A 76 -4.98 7.17 6.91
CA HIS A 76 -5.23 5.87 7.53
C HIS A 76 -4.78 5.82 9.00
N ILE A 77 -3.64 6.42 9.34
CA ILE A 77 -3.18 6.52 10.73
C ILE A 77 -4.17 7.33 11.58
N LYS A 78 -4.65 8.47 11.08
CA LYS A 78 -5.72 9.26 11.73
C LYS A 78 -6.95 8.38 11.98
N GLY A 79 -7.42 7.67 10.96
CA GLY A 79 -8.57 6.78 11.04
C GLY A 79 -8.40 5.64 12.05
N LEU A 80 -7.22 5.00 12.11
CA LEU A 80 -6.93 3.95 13.09
C LEU A 80 -6.93 4.49 14.52
N LEU A 81 -6.44 5.72 14.75
CA LEU A 81 -6.48 6.34 16.07
C LEU A 81 -7.91 6.73 16.48
N ILE A 82 -8.69 7.30 15.55
CA ILE A 82 -10.13 7.56 15.74
C ILE A 82 -10.85 6.25 16.09
N ASN A 83 -10.59 5.18 15.34
CA ASN A 83 -11.14 3.86 15.57
C ASN A 83 -10.77 3.29 16.95
N PHE A 84 -9.52 3.47 17.37
CA PHE A 84 -9.04 3.07 18.69
C PHE A 84 -9.83 3.76 19.81
N ILE A 85 -9.94 5.09 19.77
CA ILE A 85 -10.71 5.83 20.75
C ILE A 85 -12.20 5.48 20.66
N HIS A 86 -12.77 5.36 19.46
CA HIS A 86 -14.18 4.98 19.27
C HIS A 86 -14.49 3.61 19.87
N LYS A 87 -13.58 2.64 19.74
CA LYS A 87 -13.79 1.27 20.24
C LYS A 87 -13.65 1.17 21.75
N GLU A 88 -12.65 1.82 22.32
CA GLU A 88 -12.35 1.70 23.76
C GLU A 88 -13.12 2.72 24.61
N TRP A 89 -13.32 3.95 24.10
CA TRP A 89 -13.94 5.08 24.81
C TRP A 89 -14.78 5.97 23.87
N PRO A 90 -15.92 5.48 23.34
CA PRO A 90 -16.72 6.24 22.38
C PRO A 90 -17.17 7.60 22.91
N SER A 91 -17.38 7.74 24.23
CA SER A 91 -17.78 9.01 24.85
C SER A 91 -16.73 10.11 24.71
N LEU A 92 -15.43 9.78 24.60
CA LEU A 92 -14.37 10.78 24.42
C LEU A 92 -14.45 11.49 23.08
N LEU A 93 -14.91 10.81 22.02
CA LEU A 93 -15.07 11.45 20.70
C LEU A 93 -16.16 12.51 20.70
N LYS A 94 -17.11 12.42 21.64
CA LYS A 94 -18.17 13.40 21.86
C LYS A 94 -17.72 14.62 22.66
N VAL A 95 -16.58 14.54 23.36
CA VAL A 95 -16.05 15.67 24.12
C VAL A 95 -15.50 16.71 23.14
N PRO A 96 -16.02 17.96 23.14
CA PRO A 96 -15.62 18.97 22.18
C PRO A 96 -14.11 19.22 22.19
N SER A 97 -13.51 19.26 21.00
CA SER A 97 -12.07 19.49 20.81
C SER A 97 -11.14 18.47 21.50
N PHE A 98 -11.63 17.31 21.97
CA PHE A 98 -10.72 16.29 22.50
C PHE A 98 -9.76 15.80 21.41
N LEU A 99 -10.28 15.46 20.23
CA LEU A 99 -9.47 15.06 19.09
C LEU A 99 -9.29 16.23 18.12
N VAL A 100 -8.04 16.46 17.75
CA VAL A 100 -7.62 17.62 16.95
C VAL A 100 -6.67 17.13 15.86
N GLU A 101 -6.74 17.73 14.69
CA GLU A 101 -5.80 17.49 13.60
C GLU A 101 -4.87 18.71 13.43
N PHE A 102 -3.59 18.44 13.16
CA PHE A 102 -2.67 19.43 12.63
C PHE A 102 -2.45 19.21 11.13
N ILE A 103 -2.79 20.19 10.33
CA ILE A 103 -2.58 20.17 8.87
C ILE A 103 -1.31 20.92 8.49
N THR A 104 -0.69 20.52 7.38
CA THR A 104 0.41 21.25 6.75
C THR A 104 0.09 21.42 5.26
N PRO A 105 0.63 22.44 4.58
CA PRO A 105 0.41 22.58 3.14
C PRO A 105 1.06 21.42 2.39
N ILE A 106 0.37 20.88 1.38
CA ILE A 106 0.87 19.81 0.52
C ILE A 106 1.73 20.34 -0.63
N ILE A 107 1.54 21.61 -1.01
CA ILE A 107 2.29 22.28 -2.07
C ILE A 107 2.62 23.71 -1.63
N LYS A 108 3.84 24.15 -1.92
CA LYS A 108 4.19 25.57 -1.91
C LYS A 108 4.68 26.01 -3.27
N ALA A 109 4.10 27.09 -3.79
CA ALA A 109 4.55 27.78 -4.98
C ALA A 109 5.30 29.05 -4.60
N THR A 110 6.51 29.23 -5.11
CA THR A 110 7.39 30.37 -4.80
C THR A 110 7.73 31.16 -6.05
N LYS A 111 7.62 32.49 -6.00
CA LYS A 111 8.07 33.41 -7.05
C LYS A 111 8.68 34.66 -6.42
N GLY A 112 10.00 34.78 -6.47
CA GLY A 112 10.72 35.84 -5.75
C GLY A 112 10.46 35.75 -4.25
N LYS A 113 9.84 36.78 -3.66
CA LYS A 113 9.45 36.81 -2.24
C LYS A 113 8.03 36.28 -1.99
N ALA A 114 7.22 36.08 -3.03
CA ALA A 114 5.86 35.57 -2.87
C ALA A 114 5.87 34.06 -2.68
N VAL A 115 5.27 33.59 -1.59
CA VAL A 115 5.04 32.16 -1.31
C VAL A 115 3.53 31.95 -1.18
N LYS A 116 3.00 31.00 -1.95
CA LYS A 116 1.62 30.53 -1.83
C LYS A 116 1.61 29.09 -1.36
N SER A 117 0.84 28.82 -0.32
CA SER A 117 0.67 27.50 0.27
C SER A 117 -0.68 26.93 -0.10
N PHE A 118 -0.72 25.67 -0.54
CA PHE A 118 -1.93 24.95 -0.89
C PHE A 118 -2.06 23.72 -0.02
N TYR A 119 -3.27 23.47 0.49
CA TYR A 119 -3.60 22.36 1.37
C TYR A 119 -4.39 21.26 0.64
N SER A 120 -4.76 21.49 -0.61
CA SER A 120 -5.43 20.50 -1.47
C SER A 120 -4.89 20.59 -2.91
N MET A 121 -4.94 19.45 -3.62
CA MET A 121 -4.56 19.40 -5.04
C MET A 121 -5.52 20.23 -5.91
N PRO A 122 -6.86 20.16 -5.73
CA PRO A 122 -7.79 20.98 -6.50
C PRO A 122 -7.53 22.49 -6.39
N ASP A 123 -7.22 23.00 -5.19
CA ASP A 123 -6.92 24.43 -5.01
C ASP A 123 -5.65 24.84 -5.76
N TYR A 124 -4.63 23.99 -5.76
CA TYR A 124 -3.40 24.22 -6.50
C TYR A 124 -3.63 24.17 -8.01
N GLU A 125 -4.39 23.17 -8.50
CA GLU A 125 -4.68 23.01 -9.93
C GLU A 125 -5.50 24.18 -10.48
N ALA A 126 -6.56 24.57 -9.77
CA ALA A 126 -7.37 25.74 -10.14
C ALA A 126 -6.53 27.03 -10.14
N TRP A 127 -5.64 27.20 -9.14
CA TRP A 127 -4.71 28.33 -9.13
C TRP A 127 -3.72 28.28 -10.30
N LYS A 128 -3.15 27.12 -10.59
CA LYS A 128 -2.20 26.93 -11.70
C LYS A 128 -2.87 27.21 -13.05
N GLU A 129 -4.10 26.75 -13.24
CA GLU A 129 -4.91 27.00 -14.43
C GLU A 129 -5.21 28.50 -14.58
N SER A 130 -5.58 29.18 -13.49
CA SER A 130 -5.83 30.63 -13.49
C SER A 130 -4.62 31.48 -13.92
N LEU A 131 -3.41 30.94 -13.81
CA LEU A 131 -2.16 31.61 -14.21
C LEU A 131 -1.82 31.42 -15.69
N GLY A 132 -2.42 30.45 -16.38
CA GLY A 132 -2.08 30.10 -17.76
C GLY A 132 -0.57 29.93 -17.98
N GLY A 133 -0.03 30.56 -19.03
CA GLY A 133 1.40 30.49 -19.38
C GLY A 133 2.36 31.05 -18.30
N SER A 134 1.86 31.87 -17.37
CA SER A 134 2.68 32.44 -16.29
C SER A 134 2.97 31.44 -15.16
N ALA A 135 2.30 30.28 -15.14
CA ALA A 135 2.55 29.22 -14.17
C ALA A 135 4.01 28.73 -14.18
N SER A 136 4.66 28.75 -15.35
CA SER A 136 6.07 28.37 -15.53
C SER A 136 7.06 29.26 -14.75
N SER A 137 6.65 30.47 -14.35
CA SER A 137 7.49 31.40 -13.58
C SER A 137 7.50 31.14 -12.08
N TRP A 138 6.77 30.13 -11.60
CA TRP A 138 6.71 29.73 -10.20
C TRP A 138 7.52 28.44 -9.97
N THR A 139 8.31 28.42 -8.90
CA THR A 139 8.95 27.19 -8.41
C THR A 139 7.97 26.46 -7.51
N ILE A 140 7.65 25.21 -7.88
CA ILE A 140 6.70 24.37 -7.14
C ILE A 140 7.48 23.35 -6.32
N LYS A 141 7.16 23.25 -5.03
CA LYS A 141 7.70 22.23 -4.14
C LYS A 141 6.55 21.49 -3.46
N TYR A 142 6.59 20.17 -3.55
CA TYR A 142 5.64 19.25 -2.92
C TYR A 142 6.12 18.87 -1.51
N TYR A 143 5.17 18.80 -0.57
CA TYR A 143 5.39 18.54 0.85
C TYR A 143 4.62 17.27 1.24
N LYS A 144 5.01 16.12 0.68
CA LYS A 144 4.34 14.84 0.95
C LYS A 144 4.56 14.36 2.39
N GLY A 145 5.80 14.42 2.88
CA GLY A 145 6.14 14.09 4.26
C GLY A 145 6.36 15.31 5.15
N LEU A 146 6.01 15.22 6.44
CA LEU A 146 6.26 16.25 7.46
C LEU A 146 7.74 16.64 7.56
N GLY A 147 8.64 15.68 7.29
CA GLY A 147 10.09 15.91 7.25
C GLY A 147 10.57 16.82 6.11
N THR A 148 9.72 17.12 5.13
CA THR A 148 10.04 18.04 4.02
C THR A 148 10.08 19.50 4.45
N SER A 149 9.36 19.83 5.53
CA SER A 149 9.33 21.16 6.11
C SER A 149 10.60 21.43 6.91
N THR A 150 11.18 22.61 6.68
CA THR A 150 12.34 23.08 7.45
C THR A 150 11.97 23.38 8.89
N ALA A 151 12.96 23.48 9.77
CA ALA A 151 12.74 23.87 11.16
C ALA A 151 12.12 25.27 11.29
N GLN A 152 12.41 26.19 10.35
CA GLN A 152 11.80 27.51 10.34
C GLN A 152 10.31 27.43 9.97
N GLU A 153 9.97 26.73 8.89
CA GLU A 153 8.56 26.53 8.51
C GLU A 153 7.77 25.84 9.63
N GLY A 154 8.39 24.87 10.31
CA GLY A 154 7.81 24.23 11.49
C GLY A 154 7.65 25.16 12.70
N ARG A 155 8.39 26.27 12.79
CA ARG A 155 8.10 27.33 13.76
C ARG A 155 6.94 28.20 13.29
N ASP A 156 6.97 28.63 12.03
CA ASP A 156 5.93 29.47 11.42
C ASP A 156 4.53 28.81 11.54
N TYR A 157 4.43 27.49 11.31
CA TYR A 157 3.16 26.77 11.47
C TYR A 157 2.63 26.75 12.91
N PHE A 158 3.52 26.77 13.90
CA PHE A 158 3.16 26.77 15.33
C PHE A 158 2.93 28.19 15.86
N GLU A 159 3.52 29.22 15.24
CA GLU A 159 3.17 30.62 15.48
C GLU A 159 1.72 30.88 15.06
N ASP A 160 1.30 30.32 13.92
CA ASP A 160 -0.10 30.33 13.46
C ASP A 160 -0.77 28.96 13.65
N ILE A 161 -0.69 28.41 14.86
CA ILE A 161 -1.27 27.09 15.17
C ILE A 161 -2.78 27.08 14.95
N THR A 162 -3.48 28.21 15.14
CA THR A 162 -4.93 28.31 14.93
C THR A 162 -5.30 28.13 13.46
N HIS A 163 -4.43 28.54 12.52
CA HIS A 163 -4.60 28.24 11.12
C HIS A 163 -4.44 26.74 10.83
N HIS A 164 -3.42 26.11 11.42
CA HIS A 164 -3.04 24.72 11.15
C HIS A 164 -3.83 23.69 11.99
N LYS A 165 -4.64 24.15 12.94
CA LYS A 165 -5.46 23.30 13.80
C LYS A 165 -6.87 23.14 13.23
N LYS A 166 -7.35 21.90 13.17
CA LYS A 166 -8.76 21.55 12.91
C LYS A 166 -9.32 20.68 14.02
N ASP A 167 -10.55 20.94 14.45
CA ASP A 167 -11.20 20.18 15.51
C ASP A 167 -12.09 19.09 14.89
N PHE A 168 -11.95 17.85 15.36
CA PHE A 168 -12.95 16.82 15.05
C PHE A 168 -14.20 17.04 15.88
N VAL A 169 -15.36 16.91 15.23
CA VAL A 169 -16.66 17.15 15.85
C VAL A 169 -17.52 15.93 15.69
N TRP A 170 -18.05 15.44 16.82
CA TRP A 170 -19.11 14.45 16.84
C TRP A 170 -20.44 15.19 16.63
N ALA A 171 -21.01 15.03 15.44
CA ALA A 171 -22.21 15.75 15.03
C ALA A 171 -23.47 14.89 15.19
N ASP A 172 -23.38 13.59 14.88
CA ASP A 172 -24.51 12.66 14.94
C ASP A 172 -24.06 11.28 15.43
N ASP A 173 -24.74 10.79 16.47
CA ASP A 173 -24.42 9.51 17.12
C ASP A 173 -24.46 8.32 16.15
N LYS A 174 -25.39 8.35 15.20
CA LYS A 174 -25.60 7.27 14.25
C LYS A 174 -24.63 7.40 13.09
N GLU A 175 -24.57 8.55 12.42
CA GLU A 175 -23.73 8.74 11.23
C GLU A 175 -22.23 8.58 11.54
N ASP A 176 -21.73 9.24 12.59
CA ASP A 176 -20.31 9.21 12.92
C ASP A 176 -19.87 7.82 13.41
N GLY A 177 -20.68 7.21 14.28
CA GLY A 177 -20.44 5.87 14.80
C GLY A 177 -20.47 4.81 13.69
N GLU A 178 -21.51 4.81 12.86
CA GLU A 178 -21.66 3.86 11.76
C GLU A 178 -20.58 4.01 10.70
N ALA A 179 -20.14 5.24 10.39
CA ALA A 179 -19.05 5.50 9.45
C ALA A 179 -17.71 4.94 9.96
N ILE A 180 -17.38 5.13 11.24
CA ILE A 180 -16.16 4.55 11.81
C ILE A 180 -16.24 3.02 11.80
N GLU A 181 -17.40 2.44 12.11
CA GLU A 181 -17.56 0.99 12.04
C GLU A 181 -17.46 0.45 10.62
N LEU A 182 -18.08 1.13 9.65
CA LEU A 182 -17.98 0.82 8.22
C LEU A 182 -16.51 0.73 7.79
N ALA A 183 -15.70 1.69 8.27
CA ALA A 183 -14.29 1.79 7.92
C ALA A 183 -13.37 0.79 8.63
N PHE A 184 -13.74 0.15 9.74
CA PHE A 184 -12.78 -0.67 10.51
C PHE A 184 -13.29 -2.03 10.99
N SER A 185 -14.60 -2.30 10.90
CA SER A 185 -15.20 -3.58 11.29
C SER A 185 -15.04 -4.63 10.19
N LYS A 186 -14.63 -5.86 10.56
CA LYS A 186 -14.66 -7.03 9.64
C LYS A 186 -16.06 -7.51 9.34
N LYS A 187 -17.08 -7.09 10.09
CA LYS A 187 -18.47 -7.47 9.85
C LYS A 187 -19.11 -6.66 8.71
N LYS A 188 -18.55 -5.50 8.38
CA LYS A 188 -19.09 -4.55 7.39
C LYS A 188 -18.39 -4.63 6.03
N ILE A 189 -17.93 -5.81 5.61
CA ILE A 189 -17.19 -5.97 4.34
C ILE A 189 -18.10 -5.67 3.15
N ALA A 190 -19.35 -6.15 3.16
CA ALA A 190 -20.30 -5.92 2.07
C ALA A 190 -20.60 -4.42 1.92
N GLU A 191 -21.01 -3.75 3.01
CA GLU A 191 -21.27 -2.30 2.99
C GLU A 191 -20.05 -1.48 2.56
N ARG A 192 -18.84 -1.90 2.96
CA ARG A 192 -17.60 -1.24 2.56
C ARG A 192 -17.30 -1.39 1.07
N LYS A 193 -17.66 -2.53 0.46
CA LYS A 193 -17.56 -2.70 -0.99
C LYS A 193 -18.50 -1.77 -1.72
N ASP A 194 -19.75 -1.66 -1.24
CA ASP A 194 -20.73 -0.74 -1.81
C ASP A 194 -20.26 0.72 -1.64
N TRP A 195 -19.73 1.07 -0.48
CA TRP A 195 -19.16 2.39 -0.17
C TRP A 195 -18.04 2.77 -1.15
N LEU A 196 -17.11 1.85 -1.41
CA LEU A 196 -15.98 2.08 -2.32
C LEU A 196 -16.41 2.06 -3.79
N THR A 197 -17.41 1.25 -4.15
CA THR A 197 -17.97 1.20 -5.51
C THR A 197 -18.71 2.50 -5.85
N ASN A 198 -19.36 3.12 -4.87
CA ASN A 198 -20.09 4.37 -5.02
C ASN A 198 -19.21 5.62 -4.84
N TYR A 199 -17.90 5.47 -4.69
CA TYR A 199 -16.97 6.60 -4.63
C TYR A 199 -17.06 7.44 -5.91
N GLN A 200 -17.22 8.76 -5.75
CA GLN A 200 -17.19 9.70 -6.87
C GLN A 200 -15.82 10.41 -6.93
N PRO A 201 -15.09 10.32 -8.05
CA PRO A 201 -13.86 11.08 -8.24
C PRO A 201 -14.06 12.58 -7.99
N GLY A 202 -13.12 13.20 -7.29
CA GLY A 202 -13.21 14.59 -6.84
C GLY A 202 -13.80 14.78 -5.44
N THR A 203 -14.36 13.72 -4.83
CA THR A 203 -14.75 13.74 -3.43
C THR A 203 -13.53 14.00 -2.56
N CYS A 204 -13.51 15.12 -1.83
CA CYS A 204 -12.45 15.49 -0.91
C CYS A 204 -13.01 16.36 0.23
N LEU A 205 -12.27 16.46 1.33
CA LEU A 205 -12.59 17.41 2.41
C LEU A 205 -12.31 18.84 1.97
N ASP A 206 -13.20 19.77 2.34
CA ASP A 206 -12.91 21.20 2.21
C ASP A 206 -11.85 21.59 3.23
N GLN A 207 -10.66 21.92 2.72
CA GLN A 207 -9.53 22.23 3.57
C GLN A 207 -9.65 23.59 4.29
N ARG A 208 -10.64 24.43 3.94
CA ARG A 208 -10.89 25.72 4.60
C ARG A 208 -11.68 25.58 5.89
N GLU A 209 -12.42 24.48 6.07
CA GLU A 209 -13.21 24.25 7.27
C GLU A 209 -12.32 23.97 8.49
N LYS A 210 -12.69 24.57 9.63
CA LYS A 210 -11.99 24.42 10.92
C LYS A 210 -12.49 23.24 11.75
N ARG A 211 -13.63 22.68 11.38
CA ARG A 211 -14.30 21.58 12.08
C ARG A 211 -14.53 20.46 11.08
N ILE A 212 -14.16 19.24 11.45
CA ILE A 212 -14.31 18.07 10.59
C ILE A 212 -15.24 17.09 11.30
N LYS A 213 -16.36 16.73 10.66
CA LYS A 213 -17.20 15.64 11.17
C LYS A 213 -16.47 14.31 10.98
N TYR A 214 -16.64 13.37 11.90
CA TYR A 214 -16.01 12.05 11.74
C TYR A 214 -16.54 11.34 10.47
N SER A 215 -17.85 11.43 10.20
CA SER A 215 -18.46 10.90 8.98
C SER A 215 -17.87 11.52 7.70
N ASP A 216 -17.66 12.85 7.68
CA ASP A 216 -17.01 13.53 6.56
C ASP A 216 -15.56 13.09 6.39
N PHE A 217 -14.79 12.96 7.48
CA PHE A 217 -13.43 12.45 7.43
C PHE A 217 -13.37 11.04 6.83
N ILE A 218 -14.26 10.14 7.28
CA ILE A 218 -14.32 8.78 6.73
C ILE A 218 -14.65 8.83 5.23
N ASN A 219 -15.73 9.52 4.85
CA ASN A 219 -16.29 9.49 3.51
C ASN A 219 -15.58 10.38 2.48
N LYS A 220 -14.74 11.33 2.92
CA LYS A 220 -14.09 12.31 2.03
C LYS A 220 -12.56 12.32 2.13
N GLU A 221 -11.97 11.71 3.15
CA GLU A 221 -10.51 11.61 3.29
C GLU A 221 -10.04 10.16 3.40
N LEU A 222 -10.58 9.37 4.34
CA LEU A 222 -10.18 7.97 4.52
C LEU A 222 -10.56 7.09 3.32
N ILE A 223 -11.64 7.43 2.60
CA ILE A 223 -12.00 6.73 1.36
C ILE A 223 -10.88 6.83 0.32
N LEU A 224 -10.16 7.96 0.25
CA LEU A 224 -9.07 8.16 -0.71
C LEU A 224 -7.91 7.21 -0.42
N PHE A 225 -7.60 7.01 0.86
CA PHE A 225 -6.68 5.96 1.26
C PHE A 225 -7.15 4.58 0.84
N SER A 226 -8.42 4.27 1.07
CA SER A 226 -8.98 2.95 0.76
C SER A 226 -8.94 2.65 -0.74
N MET A 227 -9.19 3.66 -1.59
CA MET A 227 -9.05 3.59 -3.04
C MET A 227 -7.58 3.43 -3.46
N ALA A 228 -6.68 4.28 -2.97
CA ALA A 228 -5.25 4.17 -3.25
C ALA A 228 -4.65 2.82 -2.78
N ASP A 229 -5.16 2.28 -1.68
CA ASP A 229 -4.78 0.99 -1.15
C ASP A 229 -5.21 -0.16 -2.07
N LEU A 230 -6.38 -0.07 -2.70
CA LEU A 230 -6.80 -1.03 -3.72
C LEU A 230 -5.95 -0.93 -4.97
N GLU A 231 -5.71 0.28 -5.47
CA GLU A 231 -4.88 0.53 -6.66
C GLU A 231 -3.46 -0.02 -6.51
N ARG A 232 -2.84 0.14 -5.33
CA ARG A 232 -1.49 -0.38 -5.08
C ARG A 232 -1.45 -1.88 -4.78
N SER A 233 -2.56 -2.46 -4.32
CA SER A 233 -2.58 -3.85 -3.81
C SER A 233 -3.11 -4.86 -4.82
N ILE A 234 -4.03 -4.46 -5.70
CA ILE A 234 -4.63 -5.31 -6.73
C ILE A 234 -3.97 -4.99 -8.07
N PRO A 235 -3.47 -5.99 -8.83
CA PRO A 235 -2.84 -5.74 -10.12
C PRO A 235 -3.89 -5.45 -11.21
N SER A 236 -3.43 -4.84 -12.31
CA SER A 236 -4.24 -4.77 -13.52
C SER A 236 -4.31 -6.14 -14.20
N MET A 237 -5.49 -6.50 -14.72
CA MET A 237 -5.66 -7.73 -15.49
C MET A 237 -4.91 -7.71 -16.84
N VAL A 238 -4.55 -6.54 -17.34
CA VAL A 238 -3.91 -6.37 -18.65
C VAL A 238 -2.46 -6.83 -18.62
N ASP A 239 -1.67 -6.30 -17.69
CA ASP A 239 -0.24 -6.63 -17.55
C ASP A 239 0.08 -7.55 -16.37
N GLY A 240 -0.87 -7.77 -15.46
CA GLY A 240 -0.64 -8.53 -14.23
C GLY A 240 0.17 -7.79 -13.18
N PHE A 241 0.40 -6.48 -13.33
CA PHE A 241 1.25 -5.71 -12.42
C PHE A 241 0.46 -4.84 -11.44
N LYS A 242 0.99 -4.77 -10.23
CA LYS A 242 0.77 -3.65 -9.32
C LYS A 242 1.58 -2.43 -9.78
N PRO A 243 1.17 -1.20 -9.43
CA PRO A 243 1.89 0.02 -9.83
C PRO A 243 3.40 0.00 -9.54
N GLY A 244 3.81 -0.51 -8.38
CA GLY A 244 5.24 -0.62 -8.03
C GLY A 244 6.04 -1.51 -8.97
N GLN A 245 5.47 -2.64 -9.42
CA GLN A 245 6.11 -3.54 -10.40
C GLN A 245 6.19 -2.86 -11.78
N ARG A 246 5.14 -2.13 -12.16
CA ARG A 246 5.07 -1.39 -13.42
C ARG A 246 6.10 -0.26 -13.49
N LYS A 247 6.28 0.49 -12.39
CA LYS A 247 7.33 1.50 -12.21
C LYS A 247 8.73 0.91 -12.42
N ILE A 248 9.00 -0.26 -11.83
CA ILE A 248 10.27 -0.98 -12.00
C ILE A 248 10.47 -1.39 -13.47
N LEU A 249 9.46 -1.94 -14.12
CA LEU A 249 9.56 -2.36 -15.52
C LEU A 249 9.76 -1.17 -16.46
N PHE A 250 9.02 -0.09 -16.24
CA PHE A 250 9.18 1.18 -16.96
C PHE A 250 10.60 1.72 -16.87
N CYS A 251 11.17 1.80 -15.67
CA CYS A 251 12.54 2.24 -15.49
C CYS A 251 13.56 1.27 -16.09
N SER A 252 13.28 -0.04 -16.08
CA SER A 252 14.12 -1.05 -16.74
C SER A 252 14.17 -0.81 -18.26
N PHE A 253 13.03 -0.47 -18.86
CA PHE A 253 12.89 -0.13 -20.27
C PHE A 253 13.54 1.21 -20.61
N LYS A 254 13.27 2.26 -19.84
CA LYS A 254 13.84 3.60 -20.00
C LYS A 254 15.37 3.60 -19.93
N LYS A 255 15.94 2.82 -19.00
CA LYS A 255 17.40 2.66 -18.85
C LYS A 255 18.01 1.72 -19.89
N ASN A 256 17.20 0.98 -20.63
CA ASN A 256 17.62 -0.16 -21.47
C ASN A 256 18.53 -1.12 -20.67
N LEU A 257 18.00 -1.68 -19.59
CA LEU A 257 18.75 -2.45 -18.58
C LEU A 257 19.20 -3.83 -19.10
N VAL A 258 20.11 -3.85 -20.07
CA VAL A 258 20.70 -5.05 -20.68
C VAL A 258 22.01 -5.46 -19.98
N LYS A 259 22.78 -4.45 -19.55
CA LYS A 259 23.95 -4.66 -18.67
C LYS A 259 23.47 -4.80 -17.23
N GLU A 260 24.14 -5.65 -16.47
CA GLU A 260 23.83 -5.84 -15.06
C GLU A 260 24.01 -4.53 -14.28
N SER A 261 23.08 -4.28 -13.35
CA SER A 261 23.13 -3.17 -12.41
C SER A 261 22.96 -3.71 -11.00
N LYS A 262 23.68 -3.14 -10.04
CA LYS A 262 23.41 -3.43 -8.62
C LYS A 262 21.96 -3.07 -8.32
N VAL A 263 21.26 -3.91 -7.56
CA VAL A 263 19.86 -3.66 -7.19
C VAL A 263 19.76 -2.35 -6.41
N ALA A 264 20.68 -2.06 -5.49
CA ALA A 264 20.76 -0.79 -4.76
C ALA A 264 20.84 0.45 -5.68
N GLN A 265 21.62 0.38 -6.77
CA GLN A 265 21.72 1.49 -7.72
C GLN A 265 20.45 1.62 -8.56
N PHE A 266 19.84 0.48 -8.92
CA PHE A 266 18.62 0.48 -9.69
C PHE A 266 17.43 1.02 -8.88
N ILE A 267 17.37 0.77 -7.57
CA ILE A 267 16.38 1.36 -6.66
C ILE A 267 16.41 2.89 -6.74
N GLY A 268 17.59 3.50 -6.62
CA GLY A 268 17.73 4.96 -6.72
C GLY A 268 17.24 5.49 -8.07
N TYR A 269 17.59 4.80 -9.16
CA TYR A 269 17.14 5.15 -10.51
C TYR A 269 15.60 5.08 -10.63
N VAL A 270 14.98 4.01 -10.13
CA VAL A 270 13.52 3.86 -10.18
C VAL A 270 12.84 4.95 -9.34
N SER A 271 13.34 5.19 -8.12
CA SER A 271 12.78 6.21 -7.22
C SER A 271 12.75 7.60 -7.86
N GLU A 272 13.84 7.98 -8.54
CA GLU A 272 13.96 9.25 -9.26
C GLU A 272 13.11 9.28 -10.54
N HIS A 273 13.11 8.22 -11.34
CA HIS A 273 12.55 8.26 -12.70
C HIS A 273 11.07 7.88 -12.80
N SER A 274 10.48 7.31 -11.75
CA SER A 274 9.07 6.89 -11.72
C SER A 274 8.25 7.53 -10.60
N ALA A 275 8.76 8.56 -9.92
CA ALA A 275 8.10 9.20 -8.77
C ALA A 275 7.59 8.16 -7.74
N TYR A 276 8.48 7.29 -7.23
CA TYR A 276 8.08 6.28 -6.25
C TYR A 276 8.17 6.83 -4.82
N HIS A 277 7.05 6.85 -4.08
CA HIS A 277 6.96 7.52 -2.77
C HIS A 277 6.94 6.60 -1.54
N HIS A 278 6.93 5.27 -1.71
CA HIS A 278 6.74 4.33 -0.59
C HIS A 278 8.04 3.75 -0.01
N GLY A 279 9.16 4.43 -0.24
CA GLY A 279 10.47 4.09 0.32
C GLY A 279 11.24 2.99 -0.41
N GLU A 280 12.57 3.08 -0.33
CA GLU A 280 13.51 2.23 -1.06
C GLU A 280 13.44 0.74 -0.67
N GLN A 281 13.10 0.42 0.58
CA GLN A 281 13.03 -0.96 1.06
C GLN A 281 11.89 -1.77 0.41
N SER A 282 10.74 -1.13 0.21
CA SER A 282 9.61 -1.72 -0.50
C SER A 282 9.98 -2.00 -1.97
N LEU A 283 10.69 -1.05 -2.58
CA LEU A 283 11.16 -1.17 -3.95
C LEU A 283 12.20 -2.28 -4.11
N ALA A 284 13.14 -2.40 -3.16
CA ALA A 284 14.11 -3.49 -3.11
C ALA A 284 13.43 -4.86 -3.12
N SER A 285 12.44 -5.02 -2.24
CA SER A 285 11.69 -6.27 -2.08
C SER A 285 10.90 -6.60 -3.36
N THR A 286 10.35 -5.58 -4.02
CA THR A 286 9.62 -5.73 -5.28
C THR A 286 10.53 -6.14 -6.44
N ILE A 287 11.71 -5.51 -6.58
CA ILE A 287 12.70 -5.88 -7.61
C ILE A 287 13.17 -7.32 -7.40
N ILE A 288 13.48 -7.69 -6.15
CA ILE A 288 13.89 -9.06 -5.82
C ILE A 288 12.77 -10.05 -6.20
N GLY A 289 11.53 -9.77 -5.80
CA GLY A 289 10.37 -10.61 -6.14
C GLY A 289 10.13 -10.77 -7.65
N MET A 290 10.34 -9.73 -8.45
CA MET A 290 10.23 -9.80 -9.91
C MET A 290 11.34 -10.62 -10.59
N ALA A 291 12.48 -10.81 -9.91
CA ALA A 291 13.62 -11.57 -10.40
C ALA A 291 13.64 -13.03 -9.94
N GLN A 292 12.98 -13.36 -8.82
CA GLN A 292 12.95 -14.70 -8.24
C GLN A 292 12.46 -15.77 -9.22
N ASP A 293 13.12 -16.93 -9.18
CA ASP A 293 12.99 -17.98 -10.19
C ASP A 293 12.81 -19.39 -9.61
N PHE A 294 12.74 -19.54 -8.28
CA PHE A 294 12.55 -20.82 -7.58
C PHE A 294 11.11 -21.37 -7.69
N VAL A 295 10.94 -22.66 -7.40
CA VAL A 295 9.63 -23.35 -7.48
C VAL A 295 8.57 -22.68 -6.60
N GLY A 296 7.46 -22.27 -7.21
CA GLY A 296 6.37 -21.55 -6.53
C GLY A 296 6.49 -20.02 -6.53
N SER A 297 7.52 -19.46 -7.18
CA SER A 297 7.64 -18.02 -7.49
C SER A 297 7.11 -17.71 -8.90
N ASN A 298 7.90 -17.05 -9.77
CA ASN A 298 7.49 -16.67 -11.12
C ASN A 298 7.68 -17.83 -12.12
N ASN A 299 6.67 -18.09 -12.96
CA ASN A 299 6.84 -18.99 -14.11
C ASN A 299 7.77 -18.36 -15.17
N ILE A 300 7.64 -17.04 -15.36
CA ILE A 300 8.53 -16.23 -16.18
C ILE A 300 8.94 -15.01 -15.36
N ASN A 301 10.13 -15.06 -14.74
CA ASN A 301 10.74 -13.88 -14.16
C ASN A 301 11.16 -12.91 -15.27
N LEU A 302 10.84 -11.62 -15.11
CA LEU A 302 11.12 -10.59 -16.13
C LEU A 302 12.47 -9.92 -15.91
N LEU A 303 12.99 -10.06 -14.70
CA LEU A 303 14.34 -9.65 -14.30
C LEU A 303 15.17 -10.90 -14.01
N GLU A 304 16.46 -10.82 -14.27
CA GLU A 304 17.39 -11.92 -14.02
C GLU A 304 17.95 -11.84 -12.59
N PRO A 305 17.94 -12.96 -11.83
CA PRO A 305 18.54 -13.01 -10.50
C PRO A 305 20.05 -13.24 -10.59
N ARG A 306 20.85 -12.17 -10.66
CA ARG A 306 22.33 -12.26 -10.66
C ARG A 306 22.87 -12.12 -9.24
N GLY A 307 22.89 -13.22 -8.51
CA GLY A 307 23.28 -13.32 -7.10
C GLY A 307 22.27 -14.13 -6.28
N GLN A 308 22.29 -13.99 -4.95
CA GLN A 308 21.35 -14.68 -4.08
C GLN A 308 20.04 -13.89 -3.93
N PHE A 309 19.04 -14.21 -4.75
CA PHE A 309 17.70 -13.58 -4.74
C PHE A 309 16.69 -14.32 -3.84
N GLY A 310 17.19 -15.25 -3.03
CA GLY A 310 16.40 -16.08 -2.14
C GLY A 310 15.98 -17.37 -2.82
N THR A 311 15.59 -18.34 -2.00
CA THR A 311 15.33 -19.71 -2.43
C THR A 311 14.01 -20.22 -1.88
N ARG A 312 13.61 -21.41 -2.32
CA ARG A 312 12.44 -22.12 -1.78
C ARG A 312 12.55 -22.46 -0.29
N ASN A 313 13.75 -22.38 0.30
CA ASN A 313 13.94 -22.73 1.72
C ASN A 313 13.16 -21.81 2.65
N ALA A 314 13.18 -20.51 2.35
CA ALA A 314 12.49 -19.48 3.15
C ALA A 314 11.48 -18.67 2.31
N GLY A 315 11.06 -19.19 1.15
CA GLY A 315 10.14 -18.49 0.25
C GLY A 315 10.69 -17.15 -0.25
N GLY A 316 12.01 -17.07 -0.49
CA GLY A 316 12.68 -15.84 -0.94
C GLY A 316 13.10 -14.87 0.17
N LYS A 317 12.75 -15.12 1.43
CA LYS A 317 13.16 -14.27 2.58
C LYS A 317 14.66 -14.34 2.89
N ASP A 318 15.32 -15.38 2.38
CA ASP A 318 16.77 -15.63 2.46
C ASP A 318 17.56 -14.90 1.35
N ALA A 319 16.94 -13.94 0.65
CA ALA A 319 17.62 -13.09 -0.31
C ALA A 319 18.72 -12.25 0.36
N ALA A 320 19.84 -12.07 -0.34
CA ALA A 320 20.91 -11.19 0.11
C ALA A 320 20.50 -9.71 -0.01
N SER A 321 21.18 -8.85 0.74
CA SER A 321 20.96 -7.41 0.68
C SER A 321 21.11 -6.87 -0.75
N ALA A 322 20.23 -5.94 -1.13
CA ALA A 322 20.23 -5.24 -2.43
C ALA A 322 21.58 -4.60 -2.82
N ARG A 323 22.49 -4.39 -1.85
CA ARG A 323 23.84 -3.86 -2.05
C ARG A 323 24.79 -4.87 -2.73
N TYR A 324 24.52 -6.16 -2.61
CA TYR A 324 25.42 -7.24 -3.05
C TYR A 324 24.93 -7.99 -4.29
N ILE A 325 23.67 -7.80 -4.67
CA ILE A 325 23.03 -8.51 -5.78
C ILE A 325 22.83 -7.60 -6.98
N PHE A 326 22.81 -8.21 -8.16
CA PHE A 326 22.69 -7.53 -9.44
C PHE A 326 21.47 -8.04 -10.20
N THR A 327 20.94 -7.20 -11.09
CA THR A 327 19.84 -7.61 -11.96
C THR A 327 19.95 -6.95 -13.33
N ARG A 328 19.25 -7.52 -14.30
CA ARG A 328 19.01 -6.97 -15.64
C ARG A 328 17.72 -7.51 -16.21
N LEU A 329 17.25 -6.94 -17.31
CA LEU A 329 16.12 -7.49 -18.06
C LEU A 329 16.45 -8.87 -18.60
N GLN A 330 15.50 -9.79 -18.46
CA GLN A 330 15.54 -11.04 -19.20
C GLN A 330 15.33 -10.76 -20.70
N PRO A 331 16.04 -11.44 -21.62
CA PRO A 331 15.84 -11.24 -23.06
C PRO A 331 14.39 -11.43 -23.51
N ILE A 332 13.68 -12.38 -22.87
CA ILE A 332 12.26 -12.65 -23.15
C ILE A 332 11.34 -11.46 -22.80
N THR A 333 11.75 -10.58 -21.89
CA THR A 333 10.90 -9.49 -21.41
C THR A 333 10.53 -8.51 -22.53
N ARG A 334 11.46 -8.15 -23.43
CA ARG A 334 11.13 -7.31 -24.59
C ARG A 334 10.43 -8.04 -25.73
N LEU A 335 10.43 -9.37 -25.72
CA LEU A 335 9.55 -10.15 -26.60
C LEU A 335 8.12 -10.16 -26.06
N ILE A 336 7.95 -10.27 -24.74
CA ILE A 336 6.65 -10.24 -24.08
C ILE A 336 6.02 -8.85 -24.17
N PHE A 337 6.82 -7.80 -24.03
CA PHE A 337 6.42 -6.39 -24.10
C PHE A 337 7.10 -5.70 -25.29
N PRO A 338 6.50 -5.79 -26.50
CA PRO A 338 7.09 -5.25 -27.72
C PRO A 338 7.37 -3.76 -27.58
N LYS A 339 8.54 -3.33 -28.06
CA LYS A 339 8.94 -1.91 -28.01
C LYS A 339 8.04 -1.02 -28.86
N ASP A 340 7.49 -1.56 -29.94
CA ASP A 340 6.63 -0.80 -30.86
C ASP A 340 5.30 -0.41 -30.21
N ASP A 341 4.85 -1.15 -29.18
CA ASP A 341 3.65 -0.82 -28.42
C ASP A 341 3.89 0.35 -27.46
N ASP A 342 5.13 0.63 -27.05
CA ASP A 342 5.47 1.65 -26.04
C ASP A 342 4.84 3.02 -26.42
N VAL A 343 4.87 3.41 -27.70
CA VAL A 343 4.34 4.72 -28.16
C VAL A 343 2.82 4.84 -28.13
N LEU A 344 2.10 3.71 -28.03
CA LEU A 344 0.64 3.66 -27.98
C LEU A 344 0.10 3.69 -26.54
N LEU A 345 0.96 3.54 -25.55
CA LEU A 345 0.56 3.47 -24.14
C LEU A 345 0.25 4.86 -23.57
N ASN A 346 -0.72 4.89 -22.67
CA ASN A 346 -1.05 6.10 -21.92
C ASN A 346 -0.10 6.28 -20.73
N TYR A 347 0.99 7.02 -20.93
CA TYR A 347 1.94 7.38 -19.87
C TYR A 347 1.34 8.39 -18.88
N LEU A 348 1.41 8.06 -17.59
CA LEU A 348 0.95 8.96 -16.55
C LEU A 348 1.92 10.13 -16.37
N ASN A 349 1.41 11.25 -15.86
CA ASN A 349 2.21 12.41 -15.51
C ASN A 349 2.07 12.67 -14.01
N GLU A 350 3.19 12.72 -13.31
CA GLU A 350 3.24 13.11 -11.91
C GLU A 350 4.27 14.22 -11.75
N ASP A 351 3.85 15.34 -11.17
CA ASP A 351 4.71 16.51 -10.91
C ASP A 351 5.43 17.05 -12.18
N GLY A 352 4.81 16.92 -13.35
CA GLY A 352 5.37 17.32 -14.64
C GLY A 352 6.30 16.28 -15.27
N GLN A 353 6.59 15.19 -14.55
CA GLN A 353 7.41 14.09 -15.02
C GLN A 353 6.52 13.01 -15.64
N SER A 354 6.85 12.61 -16.87
CA SER A 354 6.27 11.40 -17.47
C SER A 354 6.83 10.17 -16.74
N ILE A 355 5.93 9.42 -16.12
CA ILE A 355 6.21 8.21 -15.35
C ILE A 355 5.71 6.97 -16.11
N GLU A 356 5.45 5.85 -15.45
CA GLU A 356 4.97 4.62 -16.07
C GLU A 356 3.58 4.75 -16.72
N PRO A 357 3.20 3.87 -17.67
CA PRO A 357 1.87 3.89 -18.26
C PRO A 357 0.81 3.34 -17.31
N SER A 358 -0.46 3.58 -17.61
CA SER A 358 -1.57 2.99 -16.84
C SER A 358 -1.46 1.46 -16.78
N TRP A 359 -1.05 0.84 -17.89
CA TRP A 359 -0.68 -0.57 -18.01
C TRP A 359 0.21 -0.78 -19.24
N TYR A 360 0.99 -1.84 -19.25
CA TYR A 360 1.62 -2.35 -20.48
C TYR A 360 0.69 -3.29 -21.23
N MET A 361 0.97 -3.55 -22.51
CA MET A 361 0.26 -4.55 -23.31
C MET A 361 1.19 -5.73 -23.64
N PRO A 362 1.21 -6.80 -22.82
CA PRO A 362 2.00 -7.97 -23.15
C PRO A 362 1.34 -8.80 -24.26
N ILE A 363 2.14 -9.49 -25.08
CA ILE A 363 1.62 -10.41 -26.12
C ILE A 363 0.93 -11.66 -25.54
N ILE A 364 1.09 -11.93 -24.24
CA ILE A 364 0.41 -12.99 -23.50
C ILE A 364 -0.06 -12.43 -22.14
N PRO A 365 -1.21 -12.89 -21.60
CA PRO A 365 -1.75 -12.39 -20.33
C PRO A 365 -0.85 -12.77 -19.15
N MET A 366 0.06 -11.87 -18.78
CA MET A 366 1.05 -12.12 -17.73
C MET A 366 0.45 -12.34 -16.34
N VAL A 367 -0.77 -11.83 -16.10
CA VAL A 367 -1.54 -12.10 -14.88
C VAL A 367 -1.81 -13.59 -14.65
N LEU A 368 -1.95 -14.38 -15.73
CA LEU A 368 -2.12 -15.84 -15.65
C LEU A 368 -0.77 -16.55 -15.60
N VAL A 369 0.26 -16.02 -16.28
CA VAL A 369 1.60 -16.63 -16.30
C VAL A 369 2.21 -16.68 -14.91
N ASN A 370 2.31 -15.52 -14.24
CA ASN A 370 2.96 -15.41 -12.94
C ASN A 370 1.97 -15.41 -11.76
N GLY A 371 0.67 -15.47 -12.05
CA GLY A 371 -0.35 -15.30 -11.04
C GLY A 371 -0.32 -13.89 -10.43
N SER A 372 -1.10 -13.73 -9.38
CA SER A 372 -1.03 -12.54 -8.54
C SER A 372 -1.67 -12.79 -7.18
N GLU A 373 -1.25 -12.02 -6.19
CA GLU A 373 -1.87 -12.01 -4.87
C GLU A 373 -1.88 -10.59 -4.34
N GLY A 374 -3.00 -10.16 -3.78
CA GLY A 374 -3.19 -8.82 -3.28
C GLY A 374 -4.32 -8.76 -2.27
N ILE A 375 -4.13 -7.95 -1.23
CA ILE A 375 -5.15 -7.67 -0.23
C ILE A 375 -5.18 -6.15 -0.09
N GLY A 376 -6.33 -5.56 -0.41
CA GLY A 376 -6.59 -4.15 -0.20
C GLY A 376 -7.82 -3.97 0.70
N THR A 377 -8.32 -2.74 0.77
CA THR A 377 -9.45 -2.42 1.63
C THR A 377 -10.76 -2.99 1.07
N GLY A 378 -11.29 -4.05 1.70
CA GLY A 378 -12.58 -4.67 1.31
C GLY A 378 -12.50 -5.71 0.20
N TRP A 379 -11.37 -5.81 -0.50
CA TRP A 379 -11.14 -6.79 -1.56
C TRP A 379 -9.80 -7.52 -1.40
N SER A 380 -9.77 -8.75 -1.90
CA SER A 380 -8.56 -9.52 -2.11
C SER A 380 -8.59 -10.17 -3.48
N THR A 381 -7.42 -10.51 -3.98
CA THR A 381 -7.23 -11.22 -5.25
C THR A 381 -6.21 -12.32 -5.06
N TYR A 382 -6.48 -13.45 -5.70
CA TYR A 382 -5.54 -14.55 -5.83
C TYR A 382 -5.74 -15.19 -7.21
N VAL A 383 -4.69 -15.15 -8.03
CA VAL A 383 -4.62 -15.81 -9.32
C VAL A 383 -3.44 -16.76 -9.26
N PRO A 384 -3.64 -18.08 -9.48
CA PRO A 384 -2.53 -19.02 -9.49
C PRO A 384 -1.73 -18.88 -10.80
N ASN A 385 -0.54 -19.47 -10.82
CA ASN A 385 0.28 -19.50 -12.03
C ASN A 385 -0.28 -20.56 -13.01
N TYR A 386 -0.16 -20.27 -14.30
CA TYR A 386 -0.52 -21.17 -15.40
C TYR A 386 0.64 -21.36 -16.37
N ASN A 387 0.60 -22.47 -17.11
CA ASN A 387 1.61 -22.79 -18.10
C ASN A 387 1.50 -21.83 -19.30
N PRO A 388 2.59 -21.09 -19.65
CA PRO A 388 2.58 -20.19 -20.80
C PRO A 388 2.20 -20.86 -22.11
N ARG A 389 2.49 -22.15 -22.28
CA ARG A 389 2.16 -22.89 -23.51
C ARG A 389 0.64 -23.10 -23.66
N ASP A 390 -0.05 -23.36 -22.56
CA ASP A 390 -1.50 -23.58 -22.56
C ASP A 390 -2.23 -22.26 -22.80
N ILE A 391 -1.72 -21.16 -22.22
CA ILE A 391 -2.18 -19.80 -22.49
C ILE A 391 -2.04 -19.48 -23.98
N ILE A 392 -0.85 -19.68 -24.57
CA ILE A 392 -0.61 -19.43 -26.00
C ILE A 392 -1.51 -20.29 -26.88
N ALA A 393 -1.72 -21.57 -26.53
CA ALA A 393 -2.61 -22.44 -27.27
C ALA A 393 -4.06 -21.90 -27.26
N ASN A 394 -4.56 -21.42 -26.12
CA ASN A 394 -5.88 -20.82 -26.04
C ASN A 394 -5.98 -19.47 -26.75
N LEU A 395 -4.94 -18.64 -26.75
CA LEU A 395 -4.90 -17.43 -27.55
C LEU A 395 -5.00 -17.74 -29.05
N LYS A 396 -4.27 -18.75 -29.54
CA LYS A 396 -4.37 -19.20 -30.93
C LYS A 396 -5.77 -19.72 -31.27
N ARG A 397 -6.40 -20.49 -30.36
CA ARG A 397 -7.79 -20.91 -30.51
C ARG A 397 -8.74 -19.72 -30.66
N LEU A 398 -8.62 -18.72 -29.78
CA LEU A 398 -9.44 -17.50 -29.87
C LEU A 398 -9.24 -16.76 -31.19
N LEU A 399 -7.99 -16.62 -31.66
CA LEU A 399 -7.70 -15.99 -32.96
C LEU A 399 -8.30 -16.77 -34.14
N ASN A 400 -8.46 -18.08 -34.01
CA ASN A 400 -9.10 -18.95 -34.99
C ASN A 400 -10.62 -19.12 -34.80
N ASN A 401 -11.24 -18.40 -33.85
CA ASN A 401 -12.64 -18.58 -33.43
C ASN A 401 -12.97 -20.00 -32.92
N GLU A 402 -11.99 -20.69 -32.35
CA GLU A 402 -12.17 -21.99 -31.68
C GLU A 402 -12.47 -21.79 -30.19
N THR A 403 -13.21 -22.74 -29.60
CA THR A 403 -13.51 -22.73 -28.17
C THR A 403 -12.25 -22.94 -27.34
N ILE A 404 -12.07 -22.12 -26.30
CA ILE A 404 -10.96 -22.26 -25.34
C ILE A 404 -11.06 -23.56 -24.55
N VAL A 405 -9.90 -24.10 -24.18
CA VAL A 405 -9.80 -25.29 -23.33
C VAL A 405 -9.54 -24.86 -21.89
N PRO A 406 -10.27 -25.39 -20.89
CA PRO A 406 -9.99 -25.13 -19.48
C PRO A 406 -8.52 -25.43 -19.13
N MET A 407 -7.88 -24.50 -18.43
CA MET A 407 -6.47 -24.64 -18.01
C MET A 407 -6.39 -25.06 -16.55
N VAL A 408 -5.41 -25.89 -16.23
CA VAL A 408 -5.08 -26.30 -14.86
C VAL A 408 -3.89 -25.46 -14.36
N PRO A 409 -3.89 -25.00 -13.10
CA PRO A 409 -2.74 -24.29 -12.55
C PRO A 409 -1.44 -25.09 -12.70
N TRP A 410 -0.35 -24.39 -12.96
CA TRP A 410 0.95 -25.00 -13.24
C TRP A 410 2.08 -24.09 -12.76
N TYR A 411 3.07 -24.69 -12.10
CA TYR A 411 4.21 -24.00 -11.52
C TYR A 411 5.51 -24.55 -12.09
N ARG A 412 6.37 -23.66 -12.61
CA ARG A 412 7.65 -24.03 -13.22
C ARG A 412 8.53 -24.81 -12.24
N GLY A 413 8.90 -26.02 -12.65
CA GLY A 413 9.80 -26.90 -11.89
C GLY A 413 9.16 -27.66 -10.72
N PHE A 414 7.86 -27.49 -10.47
CA PHE A 414 7.13 -28.26 -9.47
C PHE A 414 6.92 -29.71 -9.94
N LYS A 415 7.24 -30.68 -9.08
CA LYS A 415 7.16 -32.12 -9.40
C LYS A 415 5.96 -32.84 -8.77
N GLY A 416 5.20 -32.16 -7.93
CA GLY A 416 4.01 -32.73 -7.31
C GLY A 416 2.81 -32.76 -8.25
N SER A 417 1.64 -33.07 -7.72
CA SER A 417 0.40 -33.15 -8.49
C SER A 417 -0.59 -32.06 -8.12
N LEU A 418 -1.32 -31.55 -9.10
CA LEU A 418 -2.50 -30.71 -8.89
C LEU A 418 -3.74 -31.50 -9.30
N LYS A 419 -4.66 -31.71 -8.37
CA LYS A 419 -5.91 -32.43 -8.61
C LYS A 419 -7.10 -31.52 -8.37
N GLU A 420 -8.02 -31.49 -9.32
CA GLU A 420 -9.34 -30.91 -9.11
C GLU A 420 -10.04 -31.66 -7.97
N THR A 421 -10.57 -30.91 -7.00
CA THR A 421 -11.17 -31.47 -5.78
C THR A 421 -12.66 -31.19 -5.71
N SER A 422 -13.12 -30.05 -6.24
CA SER A 422 -14.55 -29.78 -6.39
C SER A 422 -14.79 -28.73 -7.46
N SER A 423 -15.85 -28.93 -8.24
CA SER A 423 -16.41 -27.93 -9.14
C SER A 423 -17.71 -27.40 -8.52
N LYS A 424 -17.72 -26.11 -8.16
CA LYS A 424 -18.92 -25.39 -7.69
C LYS A 424 -19.36 -24.40 -8.76
N ALA A 425 -20.59 -23.89 -8.68
CA ALA A 425 -21.06 -22.81 -9.57
C ALA A 425 -20.15 -21.56 -9.54
N THR A 426 -19.40 -21.38 -8.46
CA THR A 426 -18.43 -20.29 -8.25
C THR A 426 -17.03 -20.57 -8.81
N GLY A 427 -16.77 -21.77 -9.34
CA GLY A 427 -15.48 -22.16 -9.92
C GLY A 427 -14.93 -23.50 -9.45
N VAL A 428 -13.71 -23.80 -9.90
CA VAL A 428 -13.00 -25.06 -9.66
C VAL A 428 -12.02 -24.91 -8.50
N THR A 429 -11.99 -25.88 -7.59
CA THR A 429 -11.03 -25.96 -6.48
C THR A 429 -9.95 -26.99 -6.79
N TYR A 430 -8.69 -26.63 -6.56
CA TYR A 430 -7.53 -27.50 -6.77
C TYR A 430 -6.82 -27.82 -5.45
N THR A 431 -6.42 -29.07 -5.28
CA THR A 431 -5.52 -29.51 -4.22
C THR A 431 -4.13 -29.72 -4.79
N ILE A 432 -3.13 -29.11 -4.16
CA ILE A 432 -1.71 -29.24 -4.53
C ILE A 432 -1.07 -30.22 -3.55
N THR A 433 -0.53 -31.32 -4.06
CA THR A 433 0.09 -32.39 -3.26
C THR A 433 1.57 -32.49 -3.59
N GLY A 434 2.40 -32.59 -2.56
CA GLY A 434 3.82 -32.91 -2.68
C GLY A 434 4.05 -34.38 -3.06
N VAL A 435 5.29 -34.84 -2.98
CA VAL A 435 5.67 -36.22 -3.26
C VAL A 435 6.29 -36.83 -2.01
N ILE A 436 5.75 -37.95 -1.58
CA ILE A 436 6.22 -38.76 -0.46
C ILE A 436 6.28 -40.21 -0.90
N GLU A 437 7.38 -40.87 -0.57
CA GLU A 437 7.67 -42.27 -0.90
C GLU A 437 7.90 -43.04 0.40
N GLU A 438 7.28 -44.21 0.53
CA GLU A 438 7.62 -45.17 1.58
C GLU A 438 8.92 -45.88 1.21
N VAL A 439 9.88 -45.88 2.13
CA VAL A 439 11.17 -46.58 1.98
C VAL A 439 11.29 -47.65 3.08
N PRO A 440 12.14 -48.68 2.87
CA PRO A 440 12.33 -49.75 3.85
C PRO A 440 12.68 -49.22 5.25
N ASP A 441 12.41 -50.06 6.25
CA ASP A 441 12.70 -49.79 7.66
C ASP A 441 11.82 -48.68 8.26
N THR A 442 10.52 -48.66 7.95
CA THR A 442 9.55 -47.69 8.51
C THR A 442 9.90 -46.22 8.23
N ARG A 443 10.62 -45.97 7.13
CA ARG A 443 11.05 -44.63 6.74
C ARG A 443 10.11 -44.03 5.70
N LEU A 444 9.91 -42.72 5.81
CA LEU A 444 9.24 -41.92 4.79
C LEU A 444 10.25 -40.96 4.17
N LYS A 445 10.22 -40.84 2.84
CA LYS A 445 11.08 -39.91 2.08
C LYS A 445 10.21 -38.88 1.37
N ILE A 446 10.30 -37.63 1.81
CA ILE A 446 9.61 -36.51 1.17
C ILE A 446 10.55 -35.90 0.12
N THR A 447 10.14 -35.93 -1.16
CA THR A 447 10.97 -35.46 -2.29
C THR A 447 10.46 -34.15 -2.91
N GLU A 448 9.22 -33.76 -2.62
CA GLU A 448 8.65 -32.48 -3.05
C GLU A 448 7.61 -31.99 -2.04
N LEU A 449 7.66 -30.70 -1.72
CA LEU A 449 6.65 -30.04 -0.88
C LEU A 449 5.59 -29.35 -1.74
N PRO A 450 4.33 -29.23 -1.28
CA PRO A 450 3.33 -28.42 -1.95
C PRO A 450 3.81 -26.99 -2.21
N VAL A 451 3.35 -26.39 -3.32
CA VAL A 451 3.67 -25.00 -3.67
C VAL A 451 3.33 -24.06 -2.51
N ARG A 452 4.25 -23.14 -2.20
CA ARG A 452 4.18 -22.20 -1.07
C ARG A 452 4.25 -22.83 0.33
N ARG A 453 4.71 -24.09 0.44
CA ARG A 453 5.30 -24.63 1.66
C ARG A 453 6.81 -24.63 1.56
N TRP A 454 7.43 -23.83 2.42
CA TRP A 454 8.87 -23.58 2.43
C TRP A 454 9.58 -24.60 3.30
N THR A 455 10.81 -24.95 2.94
CA THR A 455 11.57 -26.02 3.59
C THR A 455 11.76 -25.77 5.09
N THR A 456 12.11 -24.53 5.48
CA THR A 456 12.33 -24.18 6.89
C THR A 456 11.04 -24.31 7.70
N ASP A 457 9.95 -23.68 7.24
CA ASP A 457 8.64 -23.74 7.91
C ASP A 457 8.14 -25.19 8.06
N TYR A 458 8.35 -26.02 7.02
CA TYR A 458 7.93 -27.42 7.05
C TYR A 458 8.81 -28.27 7.96
N LYS A 459 10.11 -27.96 8.05
CA LYS A 459 11.02 -28.62 8.98
C LYS A 459 10.62 -28.33 10.42
N GLU A 460 10.34 -27.07 10.77
CA GLU A 460 9.87 -26.68 12.10
C GLU A 460 8.57 -27.41 12.47
N PHE A 461 7.65 -27.57 11.51
CA PHE A 461 6.43 -28.36 11.69
C PHE A 461 6.68 -29.86 11.95
N LEU A 462 7.71 -30.46 11.35
CA LEU A 462 8.06 -31.86 11.61
C LEU A 462 8.77 -32.05 12.96
N GLU A 463 9.41 -30.99 13.48
CA GLU A 463 10.11 -30.99 14.78
C GLU A 463 9.18 -30.67 15.96
N SER A 464 8.01 -30.06 15.70
CA SER A 464 6.95 -29.76 16.69
C SER A 464 6.08 -30.97 16.98
#